data_AF-K1UR36-F1
#
_entry.id   AF-K1UR36-F1
#
_cell.length_a   1.000
_cell.length_b   1.000
_cell.length_c   1.000
_cell.angle_alpha   90.00
_cell.angle_beta   90.00
_cell.angle_gamma   90.00
#
_symmetry.space_group_name_H-M   'P 1'
#
loop_
_entity.id
_entity.type
_entity.pdbx_description
1 polymer ?
#
loop_
_entity_poly.entity_id
_entity_poly.type
_entity_poly.pdbx_seq_one_letter_code
_entity_poly.pdbx_strand_id
1 'polypeptide(L)'
;YNLDMILSVGYRVNSKKGIAFRRWANDVLKQYIMEGYAINEKRMFALQKTVNIQTKMLAYSLDLEEKEILKAVNQYTEALLLLDQYDHQSLQKPEGNEPIYRITYEECRRMVDEMEDSFKSDVFGVEKEKGKVEGILAAVYQNVFGGDVYPSLEEKAANLLYFIIKDHPYADGCKRIAAS
;
A
#
# COMPACT_ATOMS: atom_id res chain seq x y z
N TYR A 1 -22.99 15.15 18.29
CA TYR A 1 -23.91 16.30 18.43
C TYR A 1 -25.21 15.99 17.71
N ASN A 2 -26.38 16.31 18.28
CA ASN A 2 -27.69 15.99 17.68
C ASN A 2 -28.07 17.03 16.61
N LEU A 3 -28.25 16.59 15.36
CA LEU A 3 -28.54 17.45 14.20
C LEU A 3 -29.90 18.14 14.32
N ASP A 4 -30.92 17.44 14.82
CA ASP A 4 -32.29 17.98 14.98
C ASP A 4 -32.34 19.08 16.02
N MET A 5 -31.57 18.92 17.10
CA MET A 5 -31.42 19.94 18.14
C MET A 5 -30.76 21.21 17.58
N ILE A 6 -29.73 21.03 16.74
CA ILE A 6 -28.96 22.10 16.13
C ILE A 6 -29.80 22.90 15.12
N LEU A 7 -30.58 22.21 14.29
CA LEU A 7 -31.51 22.84 13.34
C LEU A 7 -32.64 23.57 14.08
N SER A 8 -33.22 22.94 15.11
CA SER A 8 -34.32 23.51 15.90
C SER A 8 -33.95 24.83 16.60
N VAL A 9 -32.72 24.92 17.13
CA VAL A 9 -32.22 26.15 17.76
C VAL A 9 -31.81 27.18 16.71
N GLY A 10 -31.18 26.75 15.61
CA GLY A 10 -30.74 27.63 14.52
C GLY A 10 -31.86 28.46 13.89
N TYR A 11 -33.03 27.86 13.69
CA TYR A 11 -34.19 28.54 13.08
C TYR A 11 -34.98 29.43 14.04
N ARG A 12 -34.92 29.20 15.36
CA ARG A 12 -35.67 29.97 16.37
C ARG A 12 -34.94 31.21 16.89
N VAL A 13 -33.63 31.36 16.64
CA VAL A 13 -32.81 32.42 17.25
C VAL A 13 -32.51 33.55 16.24
N ASN A 14 -32.96 34.77 16.56
CA ASN A 14 -32.77 35.98 15.73
C ASN A 14 -31.52 36.82 16.08
N SER A 15 -30.57 36.25 16.81
CA SER A 15 -29.32 36.95 17.12
C SER A 15 -28.39 37.00 15.90
N LYS A 16 -27.47 37.99 15.85
CA LYS A 16 -26.41 38.06 14.82
C LYS A 16 -25.61 36.75 14.72
N LYS A 17 -25.38 36.09 15.86
CA LYS A 17 -24.74 34.76 15.92
C LYS A 17 -25.61 33.66 15.31
N GLY A 18 -26.93 33.68 15.55
CA GLY A 18 -27.89 32.74 14.95
C GLY A 18 -28.02 32.88 13.44
N ILE A 19 -27.95 34.11 12.91
CA ILE A 19 -27.92 34.37 11.46
C ILE A 19 -26.63 33.82 10.83
N ALA A 20 -25.48 34.06 11.46
CA ALA A 20 -24.19 33.50 11.00
C ALA A 20 -24.19 31.96 11.04
N PHE A 21 -24.75 31.38 12.10
CA PHE A 21 -24.92 29.93 12.22
C PHE A 21 -25.80 29.35 11.12
N ARG A 22 -26.94 29.98 10.80
CA ARG A 22 -27.83 29.54 9.71
C ARG A 22 -27.15 29.57 8.35
N ARG A 23 -26.37 30.62 8.05
CA ARG A 23 -25.59 30.69 6.82
C ARG A 23 -24.60 29.53 6.73
N TRP A 24 -23.80 29.35 7.79
CA TRP A 24 -22.84 28.25 7.86
C TRP A 24 -23.50 26.86 7.74
N ALA A 25 -24.62 26.63 8.43
CA ALA A 25 -25.33 25.35 8.39
C ALA A 25 -25.92 25.07 7.00
N ASN A 26 -26.48 26.08 6.33
CA ASN A 26 -26.95 25.94 4.95
C ASN A 26 -25.81 25.65 3.98
N ASP A 27 -24.65 26.29 4.13
CA ASP A 27 -23.49 26.04 3.28
C ASP A 27 -22.99 24.59 3.43
N VAL A 28 -22.90 24.09 4.68
CA VAL A 28 -22.53 22.68 4.96
C VAL A 28 -23.56 21.71 4.38
N LEU A 29 -24.86 21.94 4.59
CA LEU A 29 -25.91 21.09 4.03
C LEU A 29 -25.88 21.07 2.50
N LYS A 30 -25.63 22.22 1.88
CA LYS A 30 -25.50 22.33 0.43
C LYS A 30 -24.30 21.54 -0.10
N GLN A 31 -23.17 21.58 0.59
CA GLN A 31 -21.99 20.75 0.28
C GLN A 31 -22.34 19.26 0.35
N TYR A 32 -22.97 18.80 1.43
CA TYR A 32 -23.40 17.40 1.54
C TYR A 32 -24.37 16.97 0.43
N ILE A 33 -25.31 17.84 0.03
CA ILE A 33 -26.27 17.52 -1.05
C ILE A 33 -25.58 17.45 -2.41
N MET A 34 -24.62 18.34 -2.70
CA MET A 34 -23.96 18.39 -4.00
C MET A 34 -22.78 17.41 -4.13
N GLU A 35 -21.99 17.25 -3.07
CA GLU A 35 -20.71 16.54 -3.08
C GLU A 35 -20.73 15.25 -2.25
N GLY A 36 -21.77 15.02 -1.44
CA GLY A 36 -21.88 13.85 -0.55
C GLY A 36 -21.09 13.98 0.76
N TYR A 37 -20.30 15.04 0.93
CA TYR A 37 -19.50 15.31 2.13
C TYR A 37 -19.33 16.84 2.36
N ALA A 38 -18.78 17.23 3.51
CA ALA A 38 -18.37 18.62 3.77
C ALA A 38 -16.98 18.67 4.42
N ILE A 39 -16.12 19.59 3.97
CA ILE A 39 -14.73 19.72 4.45
C ILE A 39 -14.54 21.03 5.20
N ASN A 40 -13.88 20.96 6.36
CA ASN A 40 -13.38 22.14 7.06
C ASN A 40 -12.01 22.55 6.51
N GLU A 41 -12.01 23.31 5.42
CA GLU A 41 -10.80 23.75 4.71
C GLU A 41 -9.79 24.46 5.61
N LYS A 42 -10.27 25.31 6.54
CA LYS A 42 -9.41 26.04 7.47
C LYS A 42 -8.65 25.09 8.41
N ARG A 43 -9.34 24.09 8.93
CA ARG A 43 -8.72 23.06 9.79
C ARG A 43 -7.77 22.19 8.96
N MET A 44 -8.13 21.85 7.73
CA MET A 44 -7.27 21.09 6.82
C MET A 44 -5.96 21.83 6.54
N PHE A 45 -6.03 23.12 6.18
CA PHE A 45 -4.86 23.95 5.93
C PHE A 45 -3.97 24.10 7.17
N ALA A 46 -4.59 24.26 8.35
CA ALA A 46 -3.84 24.33 9.61
C ALA A 46 -3.07 23.02 9.88
N LEU A 47 -3.72 21.86 9.70
CA LEU A 47 -3.08 20.55 9.85
C LEU A 47 -1.95 20.36 8.84
N GLN A 48 -2.16 20.71 7.58
CA GLN A 48 -1.14 20.62 6.53
C GLN A 48 0.08 21.49 6.86
N LYS A 49 -0.15 22.70 7.39
CA LYS A 49 0.93 23.59 7.83
C LYS A 49 1.68 23.01 9.03
N THR A 50 0.99 22.41 10.00
CA THR A 50 1.61 21.73 11.14
C THR A 50 2.50 20.57 10.69
N VAL A 51 2.00 19.71 9.80
CA VAL A 51 2.79 18.60 9.24
C VAL A 51 4.03 19.12 8.54
N ASN A 52 3.90 20.15 7.67
CA ASN A 52 5.06 20.70 6.97
C ASN A 52 6.14 21.25 7.94
N ILE A 53 5.72 21.97 8.99
CA ILE A 53 6.65 22.49 10.00
C ILE A 53 7.35 21.33 10.74
N GLN A 54 6.61 20.29 11.10
CA GLN A 54 7.17 19.11 11.77
C GLN A 54 8.15 18.36 10.86
N THR A 55 7.80 18.17 9.59
CA THR A 55 8.69 17.55 8.59
C THR A 55 9.99 18.34 8.46
N LYS A 56 9.92 19.67 8.36
CA LYS A 56 11.11 20.54 8.30
C LYS A 56 11.96 20.49 9.57
N MET A 57 11.34 20.45 10.74
CA MET A 57 12.05 20.34 12.00
C MET A 57 12.81 19.01 12.11
N LEU A 58 12.18 17.91 11.69
CA LEU A 58 12.81 16.59 11.65
C LEU A 58 13.95 16.53 10.63
N ALA A 59 13.78 17.14 9.45
CA ALA A 59 14.83 17.23 8.43
C ALA A 59 16.09 17.90 8.97
N TYR A 60 15.91 19.05 9.63
CA TYR A 60 17.00 19.78 10.26
C TYR A 60 17.65 19.01 11.42
N SER A 61 16.86 18.28 12.22
CA SER A 61 17.39 17.50 13.35
C SER A 61 18.17 16.25 12.93
N LEU A 62 17.89 15.71 11.74
CA LEU A 62 18.47 14.46 11.26
C LEU A 62 19.54 14.67 10.18
N ASP A 63 19.81 15.93 9.79
CA ASP A 63 20.68 16.27 8.65
C ASP A 63 20.27 15.58 7.34
N LEU A 64 18.95 15.37 7.18
CA LEU A 64 18.35 14.72 6.01
C LEU A 64 17.60 15.74 5.15
N GLU A 65 17.51 15.46 3.85
CA GLU A 65 16.69 16.29 2.95
C GLU A 65 15.18 16.13 3.28
N GLU A 66 14.44 17.24 3.24
CA GLU A 66 12.98 17.26 3.49
C GLU A 66 12.23 16.23 2.62
N LYS A 67 12.70 16.00 1.39
CA LYS A 67 12.13 15.04 0.45
C LYS A 67 12.25 13.59 0.92
N GLU A 68 13.35 13.23 1.56
CA GLU A 68 13.58 11.86 2.04
C GLU A 68 12.68 11.53 3.22
N ILE A 69 12.51 12.48 4.16
CA ILE A 69 11.58 12.32 5.28
C ILE A 69 10.15 12.24 4.77
N LEU A 70 9.78 13.10 3.82
CA LEU A 70 8.42 13.09 3.26
C LEU A 70 8.14 11.78 2.52
N LYS A 71 9.13 11.24 1.79
CA LYS A 71 9.04 9.91 1.18
C LYS A 71 8.82 8.82 2.22
N ALA A 72 9.62 8.81 3.30
CA ALA A 72 9.48 7.82 4.36
C ALA A 72 8.10 7.90 5.03
N VAL A 73 7.64 9.10 5.40
CA VAL A 73 6.31 9.31 6.01
C VAL A 73 5.19 8.82 5.09
N ASN A 74 5.27 9.10 3.78
CA ASN A 74 4.28 8.60 2.82
C ASN A 74 4.31 7.08 2.74
N GLN A 75 5.49 6.46 2.62
CA GLN A 75 5.63 5.00 2.59
C GLN A 75 5.07 4.32 3.85
N TYR A 76 5.33 4.89 5.03
CA TYR A 76 4.75 4.39 6.28
C TYR A 76 3.23 4.58 6.33
N THR A 77 2.72 5.70 5.84
CA THR A 77 1.28 5.97 5.78
C THR A 77 0.58 4.98 4.86
N GLU A 78 1.14 4.72 3.67
CA GLU A 78 0.63 3.70 2.75
C GLU A 78 0.61 2.30 3.37
N ALA A 79 1.69 1.91 4.05
CA ALA A 79 1.76 0.62 4.74
C ALA A 79 0.73 0.51 5.88
N LEU A 80 0.53 1.58 6.66
CA LEU A 80 -0.47 1.61 7.73
C LEU A 80 -1.90 1.57 7.19
N LEU A 81 -2.18 2.27 6.08
CA LEU A 81 -3.47 2.21 5.42
C LEU A 81 -3.77 0.80 4.88
N LEU A 82 -2.77 0.15 4.28
CA LEU A 82 -2.89 -1.23 3.82
C LEU A 82 -3.21 -2.18 4.99
N LEU A 83 -2.52 -2.00 6.13
CA LEU A 83 -2.75 -2.80 7.33
C LEU A 83 -4.14 -2.58 7.91
N ASP A 84 -4.59 -1.33 8.00
CA ASP A 84 -5.95 -0.98 8.46
C ASP A 84 -7.03 -1.57 7.54
N GLN A 85 -6.82 -1.51 6.22
CA GLN A 85 -7.71 -2.13 5.24
C GLN A 85 -7.75 -3.66 5.35
N TYR A 86 -6.61 -4.28 5.64
CA TYR A 86 -6.54 -5.72 5.89
C TYR A 86 -7.34 -6.10 7.15
N ASP A 87 -7.13 -5.38 8.26
CA ASP A 87 -7.84 -5.62 9.53
C ASP A 87 -9.37 -5.44 9.37
N HIS A 88 -9.79 -4.46 8.58
CA HIS A 88 -11.20 -4.19 8.31
C HIS A 88 -11.77 -4.98 7.12
N GLN A 89 -11.00 -5.91 6.54
CA GLN A 89 -11.40 -6.71 5.37
C GLN A 89 -11.91 -5.87 4.19
N SER A 90 -11.42 -4.64 4.07
CA SER A 90 -11.79 -3.68 3.02
C SER A 90 -10.73 -3.57 1.92
N LEU A 91 -9.62 -4.34 2.06
CA LEU A 91 -8.57 -4.40 1.06
C LEU A 91 -9.12 -4.93 -0.27
N GLN A 92 -9.01 -4.10 -1.32
CA GLN A 92 -9.42 -4.49 -2.66
C GLN A 92 -8.25 -5.07 -3.43
N LYS A 93 -8.52 -6.15 -4.16
CA LYS A 93 -7.56 -6.70 -5.12
C LYS A 93 -7.40 -5.69 -6.27
N PRO A 94 -6.17 -5.26 -6.59
CA PRO A 94 -5.94 -4.40 -7.75
C PRO A 94 -6.24 -5.15 -9.06
N GLU A 95 -6.65 -4.41 -10.10
CA GLU A 95 -6.69 -4.97 -11.45
C GLU A 95 -5.26 -5.28 -11.91
N GLY A 96 -5.06 -6.50 -12.38
CA GLY A 96 -3.77 -6.97 -12.83
C GLY A 96 -3.68 -7.07 -14.35
N ASN A 97 -2.46 -7.10 -14.87
CA ASN A 97 -2.18 -7.22 -16.30
C ASN A 97 -2.11 -8.69 -16.73
N GLU A 98 -2.40 -8.97 -18.00
CA GLU A 98 -2.22 -10.30 -18.56
C GLU A 98 -0.72 -10.67 -18.64
N PRO A 99 -0.32 -11.89 -18.22
CA PRO A 99 1.06 -12.31 -18.26
C PRO A 99 1.52 -12.57 -19.70
N ILE A 100 2.42 -11.72 -20.20
CA ILE A 100 3.04 -11.85 -21.53
C ILE A 100 4.27 -12.76 -21.57
N TYR A 101 4.76 -13.17 -20.39
CA TYR A 101 6.00 -13.91 -20.22
C TYR A 101 5.87 -14.96 -19.12
N ARG A 102 6.54 -16.09 -19.31
CA ARG A 102 6.62 -17.19 -18.35
C ARG A 102 8.08 -17.50 -18.09
N ILE A 103 8.49 -17.31 -16.84
CA ILE A 103 9.85 -17.64 -16.39
C ILE A 103 10.03 -19.16 -16.27
N THR A 104 11.15 -19.67 -16.80
CA THR A 104 11.54 -21.08 -16.68
C THR A 104 12.54 -21.30 -15.55
N TYR A 105 12.73 -22.56 -15.17
CA TYR A 105 13.72 -22.93 -14.15
C TYR A 105 15.14 -22.53 -14.57
N GLU A 106 15.50 -22.71 -15.83
CA GLU A 106 16.82 -22.34 -16.36
C GLU A 106 17.06 -20.84 -16.29
N GLU A 107 16.02 -20.03 -16.52
CA GLU A 107 16.09 -18.58 -16.41
C GLU A 107 16.21 -18.15 -14.94
N CYS A 108 15.41 -18.72 -14.03
CA CYS A 108 15.56 -18.48 -12.59
C CYS A 108 16.99 -18.81 -12.12
N ARG A 109 17.54 -19.94 -12.57
CA ARG A 109 18.90 -20.33 -12.20
C ARG A 109 19.94 -19.33 -12.72
N ARG A 110 19.82 -18.91 -13.98
CA ARG A 110 20.72 -17.90 -14.55
C ARG A 110 20.66 -16.58 -13.77
N MET A 111 19.47 -16.13 -13.39
CA MET A 111 19.30 -14.91 -12.59
C MET A 111 19.95 -15.04 -11.21
N VAL A 112 19.82 -16.20 -10.56
CA VAL A 112 20.46 -16.48 -9.27
C VAL A 112 21.99 -16.54 -9.39
N ASP A 113 22.51 -17.18 -10.44
CA ASP A 113 23.94 -17.25 -10.72
C ASP A 113 24.53 -15.84 -10.95
N GLU A 114 23.83 -14.99 -11.71
CA GLU A 114 24.22 -13.57 -11.90
C GLU A 114 24.22 -12.77 -10.58
N MET A 115 23.36 -13.13 -9.61
CA MET A 115 23.35 -12.51 -8.30
C MET A 115 24.48 -12.99 -7.38
N GLU A 116 24.89 -14.27 -7.48
CA GLU A 116 25.98 -14.84 -6.66
C GLU A 116 27.28 -14.03 -6.80
N ASP A 117 27.58 -13.56 -8.01
CA ASP A 117 28.73 -12.69 -8.30
C ASP A 117 28.78 -11.43 -7.42
N SER A 118 27.61 -10.95 -6.99
CA SER A 118 27.47 -9.79 -6.09
C SER A 118 27.51 -10.14 -4.61
N PHE A 119 27.22 -11.40 -4.25
CA PHE A 119 27.08 -11.88 -2.87
C PHE A 119 27.99 -13.08 -2.63
N LYS A 120 29.28 -12.83 -2.34
CA LYS A 120 30.35 -13.81 -2.09
C LYS A 120 30.07 -14.75 -0.90
N SER A 121 29.19 -15.72 -1.08
CA SER A 121 28.89 -16.77 -0.10
C SER A 121 28.88 -18.11 -0.81
N ASP A 122 29.63 -19.09 -0.29
CA ASP A 122 29.79 -20.43 -0.90
C ASP A 122 28.48 -21.24 -1.00
N VAL A 123 27.39 -20.75 -0.42
CA VAL A 123 26.09 -21.44 -0.33
C VAL A 123 24.92 -20.60 -0.86
N PHE A 124 25.21 -19.44 -1.45
CA PHE A 124 24.18 -18.55 -2.00
C PHE A 124 23.55 -19.19 -3.24
N GLY A 125 22.23 -19.18 -3.35
CA GLY A 125 21.56 -19.69 -4.56
C GLY A 125 21.62 -21.21 -4.77
N VAL A 126 22.26 -21.95 -3.86
CA VAL A 126 22.30 -23.42 -3.91
C VAL A 126 20.95 -23.99 -3.46
N GLU A 127 20.30 -24.74 -4.33
CA GLU A 127 19.03 -25.40 -4.03
C GLU A 127 19.23 -26.49 -2.96
N LYS A 128 18.40 -26.50 -1.91
CA LYS A 128 18.49 -27.49 -0.81
C LYS A 128 18.13 -28.90 -1.26
N GLU A 129 17.13 -28.99 -2.13
CA GLU A 129 16.54 -30.23 -2.62
C GLU A 129 16.25 -30.05 -4.10
N LYS A 130 16.74 -30.97 -4.93
CA LYS A 130 16.58 -30.89 -6.38
C LYS A 130 15.10 -30.84 -6.75
N GLY A 131 14.70 -29.79 -7.48
CA GLY A 131 13.35 -29.65 -8.03
C GLY A 131 12.36 -28.92 -7.12
N LYS A 132 12.81 -28.34 -6.00
CA LYS A 132 11.97 -27.46 -5.17
C LYS A 132 11.57 -26.19 -5.92
N VAL A 133 12.52 -25.56 -6.61
CA VAL A 133 12.27 -24.35 -7.39
C VAL A 133 11.36 -24.66 -8.58
N GLU A 134 11.59 -25.78 -9.27
CA GLU A 134 10.70 -26.28 -10.32
C GLU A 134 9.28 -26.52 -9.79
N GLY A 135 9.14 -27.09 -8.59
CA GLY A 135 7.85 -27.29 -7.93
C GLY A 135 7.12 -25.97 -7.63
N ILE A 136 7.85 -24.95 -7.14
CA ILE A 136 7.29 -23.61 -6.89
C ILE A 136 6.81 -22.99 -8.21
N LEU A 137 7.64 -23.04 -9.26
CA LEU A 137 7.27 -22.55 -10.59
C LEU A 137 6.04 -23.29 -11.13
N ALA A 138 6.00 -24.61 -10.99
CA ALA A 138 4.84 -25.41 -11.41
C ALA A 138 3.58 -25.00 -10.66
N ALA A 139 3.66 -24.72 -9.36
CA ALA A 139 2.52 -24.26 -8.55
C ALA A 139 2.02 -22.87 -8.95
N VAL A 140 2.92 -21.94 -9.31
CA VAL A 140 2.55 -20.59 -9.78
C VAL A 140 1.92 -20.63 -11.17
N TYR A 141 2.40 -21.50 -12.06
CA TYR A 141 1.89 -21.60 -13.42
C TYR A 141 0.89 -22.76 -13.62
N GLN A 142 0.31 -23.29 -12.54
CA GLN A 142 -0.65 -24.38 -12.62
C GLN A 142 -2.00 -23.90 -13.17
N ASN A 143 -2.68 -24.80 -13.87
CA ASN A 143 -4.00 -24.57 -14.43
C ASN A 143 -5.01 -25.53 -13.79
N VAL A 144 -6.14 -24.99 -13.33
CA VAL A 144 -7.19 -25.71 -12.60
C VAL A 144 -8.54 -25.38 -13.23
N PHE A 145 -9.32 -26.41 -13.55
CA PHE A 145 -10.63 -26.28 -14.22
C PHE A 145 -10.63 -25.44 -15.51
N GLY A 146 -9.53 -25.46 -16.28
CA GLY A 146 -9.42 -24.77 -17.56
C GLY A 146 -9.01 -23.29 -17.47
N GLY A 147 -8.60 -22.81 -16.29
CA GLY A 147 -8.03 -21.49 -16.10
C GLY A 147 -6.78 -21.52 -15.22
N ASP A 148 -5.91 -20.52 -15.38
CA ASP A 148 -4.75 -20.35 -14.50
C ASP A 148 -5.21 -20.03 -13.08
N VAL A 149 -4.59 -20.64 -12.07
CA VAL A 149 -4.91 -20.36 -10.65
C VAL A 149 -4.63 -18.90 -10.30
N TYR A 150 -3.59 -18.32 -10.91
CA TYR A 150 -3.21 -16.93 -10.80
C TYR A 150 -3.30 -16.29 -12.18
N PRO A 151 -4.43 -15.64 -12.53
CA PRO A 151 -4.63 -15.14 -13.89
C PRO A 151 -3.76 -13.93 -14.24
N SER A 152 -3.47 -13.04 -13.29
CA SER A 152 -2.68 -11.83 -13.57
C SER A 152 -1.17 -12.01 -13.36
N LEU A 153 -0.37 -11.17 -14.01
CA LEU A 153 1.08 -11.08 -13.83
C LEU A 153 1.45 -10.79 -12.37
N GLU A 154 0.77 -9.85 -11.75
CA GLU A 154 0.98 -9.42 -10.36
C GLU A 154 0.65 -10.55 -9.38
N GLU A 155 -0.39 -11.35 -9.66
CA GLU A 155 -0.71 -12.52 -8.85
C GLU A 155 0.37 -13.59 -8.96
N LYS A 156 0.84 -13.88 -10.18
CA LYS A 156 1.93 -14.83 -10.40
C LYS A 156 3.21 -14.36 -9.69
N ALA A 157 3.55 -13.08 -9.81
CA ALA A 157 4.72 -12.50 -9.16
C ALA A 157 4.61 -12.50 -7.62
N ALA A 158 3.47 -12.09 -7.07
CA ALA A 158 3.25 -12.07 -5.62
C ALA A 158 3.31 -13.47 -5.00
N ASN A 159 2.72 -14.47 -5.67
CA ASN A 159 2.76 -15.85 -5.19
C ASN A 159 4.15 -16.48 -5.37
N LEU A 160 4.87 -16.16 -6.45
CA LEU A 160 6.26 -16.59 -6.63
C LEU A 160 7.15 -16.05 -5.51
N LEU A 161 7.08 -14.75 -5.21
CA LEU A 161 7.76 -14.11 -4.08
C LEU A 161 7.43 -14.82 -2.77
N TYR A 162 6.13 -15.04 -2.51
CA TYR A 162 5.66 -15.70 -1.29
C TYR A 162 6.20 -17.13 -1.15
N PHE A 163 6.13 -17.95 -2.19
CA PHE A 163 6.58 -19.35 -2.15
C PHE A 163 8.10 -19.46 -2.01
N ILE A 164 8.89 -18.62 -2.71
CA ILE A 164 10.35 -18.62 -2.54
C ILE A 164 10.72 -18.25 -1.09
N ILE A 165 10.03 -17.29 -0.49
CA ILE A 165 10.30 -16.90 0.91
C ILE A 165 9.84 -17.98 1.89
N LYS A 166 8.64 -18.52 1.70
CA LYS A 166 8.02 -19.49 2.63
C LYS A 166 8.70 -20.86 2.60
N ASP A 167 8.91 -21.40 1.41
CA ASP A 167 9.34 -22.79 1.24
C ASP A 167 10.87 -22.93 1.35
N HIS A 168 11.56 -21.78 1.43
CA HIS A 168 13.00 -21.64 1.58
C HIS A 168 13.79 -22.62 0.68
N PRO A 169 13.60 -22.56 -0.65
CA PRO A 169 14.14 -23.56 -1.58
C PRO A 169 15.67 -23.53 -1.66
N TYR A 170 16.29 -22.38 -1.39
CA TYR A 170 17.74 -22.20 -1.38
C TYR A 170 18.32 -22.31 0.03
N ALA A 171 19.58 -22.76 0.11
CA ALA A 171 20.36 -22.84 1.33
C ALA A 171 20.59 -21.46 1.96
N ASP A 172 20.90 -20.47 1.12
CA ASP A 172 20.97 -19.05 1.49
C ASP A 172 20.39 -18.16 0.39
N GLY A 173 20.05 -16.92 0.75
CA GLY A 173 19.67 -15.89 -0.23
C GLY A 173 18.18 -15.83 -0.58
N CYS A 174 17.31 -16.70 -0.05
CA CYS A 174 15.89 -16.78 -0.43
C CYS A 174 15.18 -15.42 -0.46
N LYS A 175 15.37 -14.58 0.57
CA LYS A 175 14.72 -13.25 0.64
C LYS A 175 15.24 -12.28 -0.43
N ARG A 176 16.52 -12.37 -0.78
CA ARG A 176 17.15 -11.50 -1.79
C ARG A 176 16.76 -11.96 -3.18
N ILE A 177 16.85 -13.26 -3.44
CA ILE A 177 16.47 -13.90 -4.70
C ILE A 177 14.99 -13.63 -5.01
N ALA A 178 14.11 -13.74 -4.01
CA ALA A 178 12.69 -13.50 -4.24
C ALA A 178 12.36 -12.03 -4.55
N ALA A 179 13.17 -11.09 -4.06
CA ALA A 179 12.92 -9.65 -4.20
C ALA A 179 13.64 -9.01 -5.40
N SER A 180 14.49 -9.77 -6.11
CA SER A 180 15.25 -9.32 -7.29
C SER A 180 14.49 -9.65 -8.56
#